data_AF-A0A9D7RLZ3-F1
#
_entry.id   AF-A0A9D7RLZ3-F1
#
_cell.length_a   1.000
_cell.length_b   1.000
_cell.length_c   1.000
_cell.angle_alpha   90.00
_cell.angle_beta   90.00
_cell.angle_gamma   90.00
#
_symmetry.space_group_name_H-M   'P 1'
#
loop_
_entity.id
_entity.type
_entity.pdbx_description
1 polymer ?
#
loop_
_entity_poly.entity_id
_entity_poly.type
_entity_poly.pdbx_seq_one_letter_code
_entity_poly.pdbx_strand_id
1 'polypeptide(L)'
;MMNNQECIQDIDLLWDRHLTVRSAFPYFRPSDVGRSEKRSASFYRVHGKDVTMRFPGPITEGDVDRLNDAGYWVNQSLVIWMWALLEYHGVVGNAIKLDPARAGFEDVSILRRLRKVFAHTNGRYNPSDKDDVTLFDTMVERYRMGIVDRERFNLQIDEVLKPMIEGVKAYVRASCA
;
A
#
# COMPACT_ATOMS: atom_id res chain seq x y z
N MET A 1 0.74 -11.16 27.12
CA MET A 1 2.05 -11.08 26.44
C MET A 1 1.76 -10.91 24.97
N MET A 2 2.27 -9.84 24.36
CA MET A 2 2.12 -9.58 22.92
C MET A 2 2.89 -10.66 22.15
N ASN A 3 2.23 -11.41 21.27
CA ASN A 3 2.90 -12.39 20.44
C ASN A 3 3.31 -11.72 19.11
N ASN A 4 4.50 -11.14 19.07
CA ASN A 4 5.01 -10.46 17.87
C ASN A 4 5.05 -11.38 16.65
N GLN A 5 5.17 -12.70 16.86
CA GLN A 5 5.11 -13.68 15.79
C GLN A 5 3.71 -13.73 15.16
N GLU A 6 2.64 -13.66 15.96
CA GLU A 6 1.27 -13.57 15.46
C GLU A 6 1.05 -12.28 14.68
N CYS A 7 1.54 -11.13 15.18
CA CYS A 7 1.45 -9.87 14.45
C CYS A 7 2.14 -9.92 13.09
N ILE A 8 3.33 -10.53 13.00
CA ILE A 8 4.06 -10.69 11.73
C ILE A 8 3.29 -11.63 10.78
N GLN A 9 2.77 -12.75 11.30
CA GLN A 9 1.96 -13.69 10.52
C GLN A 9 0.70 -13.03 9.95
N ASP A 10 0.03 -12.18 10.73
CA ASP A 10 -1.15 -11.45 10.27
C ASP A 10 -0.80 -10.41 9.21
N ILE A 11 0.36 -9.75 9.32
CA ILE A 11 0.87 -8.85 8.27
C ILE A 11 1.15 -9.63 6.98
N ASP A 12 1.77 -10.82 7.08
CA ASP A 12 2.02 -11.68 5.92
C ASP A 12 0.72 -12.16 5.26
N LEU A 13 -0.28 -12.52 6.07
CA LEU A 13 -1.60 -12.91 5.58
C LEU A 13 -2.34 -11.73 4.91
N LEU A 14 -2.26 -10.53 5.49
CA LEU A 14 -2.78 -9.32 4.88
C LEU A 14 -2.11 -9.04 3.54
N TRP A 15 -0.80 -9.21 3.45
CA TRP A 15 -0.04 -9.03 2.22
C TRP A 15 -0.46 -10.03 1.13
N ASP A 16 -0.59 -11.33 1.46
CA ASP A 16 -1.05 -12.33 0.49
C ASP A 16 -2.48 -12.04 -0.01
N ARG A 17 -3.38 -11.62 0.87
CA ARG A 17 -4.74 -11.20 0.51
C ARG A 17 -4.72 -9.98 -0.40
N HIS A 18 -3.92 -8.97 -0.07
CA HIS A 18 -3.73 -7.80 -0.89
C HIS A 18 -3.22 -8.18 -2.29
N LEU A 19 -2.19 -9.02 -2.41
CA LEU A 19 -1.69 -9.50 -3.69
C LEU A 19 -2.75 -10.27 -4.49
N THR A 20 -3.56 -11.08 -3.81
CA THR A 20 -4.68 -11.80 -4.44
C THR A 20 -5.67 -10.83 -5.05
N VAL A 21 -6.14 -9.84 -4.30
CA VAL A 21 -7.10 -8.83 -4.82
C VAL A 21 -6.43 -7.99 -5.91
N ARG A 22 -5.19 -7.54 -5.71
CA ARG A 22 -4.45 -6.76 -6.70
C ARG A 22 -4.22 -7.51 -8.01
N SER A 23 -4.09 -8.83 -7.98
CA SER A 23 -3.97 -9.62 -9.22
C SER A 23 -5.22 -9.50 -10.12
N ALA A 24 -6.39 -9.21 -9.53
CA ALA A 24 -7.64 -8.97 -10.24
C ALA A 24 -7.86 -7.49 -10.63
N PHE A 25 -6.97 -6.58 -10.23
CA PHE A 25 -6.98 -5.16 -10.63
C PHE A 25 -5.60 -4.71 -11.13
N PRO A 26 -4.93 -5.44 -12.05
CA PRO A 26 -3.57 -5.11 -12.46
C PRO A 26 -3.53 -3.71 -13.08
N TYR A 27 -2.36 -3.04 -13.08
CA TYR A 27 -2.25 -1.71 -13.70
C TYR A 27 -2.57 -1.77 -15.20
N PHE A 28 -3.59 -1.03 -15.64
CA PHE A 28 -4.04 -0.84 -17.03
C PHE A 28 -3.25 0.25 -17.73
N ARG A 29 -2.67 -0.11 -18.87
CA ARG A 29 -1.89 0.78 -19.73
C ARG A 29 -2.78 1.32 -20.85
N PRO A 30 -2.46 2.49 -21.44
CA PRO A 30 -3.14 2.96 -22.65
C PRO A 30 -3.16 1.91 -23.78
N SER A 31 -2.12 1.09 -23.88
CA SER A 31 -2.02 -0.02 -24.86
C SER A 31 -3.01 -1.18 -24.63
N ASP A 32 -3.74 -1.20 -23.52
CA ASP A 32 -4.76 -2.21 -23.24
C ASP A 32 -6.12 -1.84 -23.85
N VAL A 33 -6.31 -0.59 -24.27
CA VAL A 33 -7.52 -0.13 -24.96
C VAL A 33 -7.74 -0.97 -26.22
N GLY A 34 -8.98 -1.39 -26.45
CA GLY A 34 -9.38 -2.24 -27.57
C GLY A 34 -9.24 -3.75 -27.31
N ARG A 35 -8.56 -4.18 -26.25
CA ARG A 35 -8.47 -5.60 -25.87
C ARG A 35 -9.74 -6.04 -25.15
N SER A 36 -10.09 -7.33 -25.22
CA SER A 36 -11.24 -7.92 -24.50
C SER A 36 -10.85 -8.71 -23.27
N GLU A 37 -9.56 -8.90 -23.02
CA GLU A 37 -9.06 -9.59 -21.84
C GLU A 37 -7.74 -9.02 -21.36
N LYS A 38 -7.48 -9.23 -20.07
CA LYS A 38 -6.22 -8.88 -19.44
C LYS A 38 -5.83 -9.90 -18.39
N ARG A 39 -4.61 -10.41 -18.52
CA ARG A 39 -3.98 -11.29 -17.52
C ARG A 39 -3.19 -10.49 -16.50
N SER A 40 -3.16 -10.97 -15.25
CA SER A 40 -2.37 -10.39 -14.17
C SER A 40 -0.89 -10.30 -14.56
N ALA A 41 -0.19 -9.28 -14.08
CA ALA A 41 1.24 -9.07 -14.39
C ALA A 41 2.11 -10.23 -13.87
N SER A 42 3.30 -10.42 -14.46
CA SER A 42 4.25 -11.48 -14.08
C SER A 42 4.54 -11.51 -12.58
N PHE A 43 4.68 -10.34 -11.96
CA PHE A 43 4.85 -10.17 -10.53
C PHE A 43 3.82 -10.97 -9.71
N TYR A 44 2.53 -10.89 -10.03
CA TYR A 44 1.50 -11.65 -9.29
C TYR A 44 1.54 -13.14 -9.59
N ARG A 45 1.84 -13.51 -10.85
CA ARG A 45 1.88 -14.90 -11.29
C ARG A 45 2.98 -15.70 -10.61
N VAL A 46 4.15 -15.10 -10.38
CA VAL A 46 5.24 -15.77 -9.63
C VAL A 46 4.88 -16.00 -8.15
N HIS A 47 3.88 -15.30 -7.63
CA HIS A 47 3.30 -15.54 -6.30
C HIS A 47 2.05 -16.44 -6.34
N GLY A 48 1.84 -17.17 -7.45
CA GLY A 48 0.71 -18.10 -7.62
C GLY A 48 -0.64 -17.41 -7.88
N LYS A 49 -0.65 -16.10 -8.16
CA LYS A 49 -1.89 -15.33 -8.42
C LYS A 49 -2.04 -15.04 -9.91
N ASP A 50 -2.52 -16.05 -10.65
CA ASP A 50 -2.73 -15.99 -12.10
C ASP A 50 -4.21 -15.79 -12.43
N VAL A 51 -4.57 -14.54 -12.72
CA VAL A 51 -5.95 -14.12 -12.95
C VAL A 51 -6.06 -13.53 -14.34
N THR A 52 -7.07 -13.94 -15.10
CA THR A 52 -7.43 -13.33 -16.39
C THR A 52 -8.80 -12.69 -16.27
N MET A 53 -8.84 -11.37 -16.42
CA MET A 53 -10.07 -10.60 -16.52
C MET A 53 -10.57 -10.68 -17.96
N ARG A 54 -11.87 -10.96 -18.14
CA ARG A 54 -12.54 -10.93 -19.44
C ARG A 54 -13.63 -9.88 -19.41
N PHE A 55 -13.68 -9.07 -20.46
CA PHE A 55 -14.61 -7.97 -20.59
C PHE A 55 -15.69 -8.33 -21.62
N PRO A 56 -16.94 -7.88 -21.42
CA PRO A 56 -18.03 -8.14 -22.36
C PRO A 56 -17.84 -7.40 -23.71
N GLY A 57 -16.98 -6.39 -23.74
CA GLY A 57 -16.57 -5.68 -24.95
C GLY A 57 -15.12 -5.19 -24.84
N PRO A 58 -14.62 -4.46 -25.86
CA PRO A 58 -13.29 -3.89 -25.82
C PRO A 58 -13.11 -2.93 -24.65
N ILE A 59 -11.97 -3.01 -23.97
CA ILE A 59 -11.56 -2.09 -22.91
C ILE A 59 -11.51 -0.68 -23.47
N THR A 60 -12.16 0.26 -22.79
CA THR A 60 -12.16 1.69 -23.12
C THR A 60 -11.14 2.44 -22.26
N GLU A 61 -10.81 3.69 -22.65
CA GLU A 61 -10.00 4.59 -21.82
C GLU A 61 -10.63 4.81 -20.44
N GLY A 62 -11.96 5.00 -20.39
CA GLY A 62 -12.67 5.14 -19.12
C GLY A 62 -12.64 3.88 -18.25
N ASP A 63 -12.49 2.68 -18.84
CA ASP A 63 -12.28 1.45 -18.06
C ASP A 63 -10.86 1.40 -17.51
N VAL A 64 -9.85 1.83 -18.27
CA VAL A 64 -8.46 1.95 -17.80
C VAL A 64 -8.39 2.81 -16.55
N ASP A 65 -8.99 3.99 -16.59
CA ASP A 65 -8.99 4.93 -15.45
C ASP A 65 -9.71 4.33 -14.24
N ARG A 66 -10.94 3.84 -14.42
CA ARG A 66 -11.75 3.24 -13.34
C ARG A 66 -11.05 2.05 -12.70
N LEU A 67 -10.40 1.18 -13.47
CA LEU A 67 -9.72 -0.02 -12.97
C LEU A 67 -8.39 0.32 -12.28
N ASN A 68 -7.67 1.34 -12.77
CA ASN A 68 -6.48 1.85 -12.10
C ASN A 68 -6.82 2.53 -10.77
N ASP A 69 -7.91 3.29 -10.72
CA ASP A 69 -8.41 3.89 -9.48
C ASP A 69 -8.87 2.83 -8.48
N ALA A 70 -9.57 1.79 -8.93
CA ALA A 70 -9.90 0.64 -8.09
C ALA A 70 -8.63 -0.05 -7.56
N GLY A 71 -7.63 -0.27 -8.41
CA GLY A 71 -6.33 -0.83 -8.00
C GLY A 71 -5.59 0.06 -6.99
N TYR A 72 -5.71 1.38 -7.12
CA TYR A 72 -5.17 2.34 -6.15
C TYR A 72 -5.90 2.29 -4.81
N TRP A 73 -7.24 2.19 -4.83
CA TRP A 73 -8.05 2.03 -3.63
C TRP A 73 -7.70 0.76 -2.84
N VAL A 74 -7.37 -0.35 -3.53
CA VAL A 74 -6.89 -1.57 -2.88
C VAL A 74 -5.53 -1.33 -2.19
N ASN A 75 -4.65 -0.49 -2.75
CA ASN A 75 -3.39 -0.10 -2.12
C ASN A 75 -3.61 0.76 -0.86
N GLN A 76 -4.55 1.70 -0.89
CA GLN A 76 -4.93 2.48 0.28
C GLN A 76 -5.50 1.60 1.39
N SER A 77 -6.33 0.63 1.02
CA SER A 77 -6.94 -0.32 1.97
C SER A 77 -5.87 -1.13 2.71
N LEU A 78 -4.80 -1.55 2.04
CA LEU A 78 -3.66 -2.22 2.69
C LEU A 78 -3.05 -1.35 3.80
N VAL A 79 -2.82 -0.06 3.52
CA VAL A 79 -2.27 0.90 4.50
C VAL A 79 -3.18 1.03 5.73
N ILE A 80 -4.49 1.17 5.51
CA ILE A 80 -5.46 1.28 6.61
C ILE A 80 -5.47 0.00 7.46
N TRP A 81 -5.53 -1.17 6.82
CA TRP A 81 -5.62 -2.45 7.50
C TRP A 81 -4.31 -2.80 8.23
N MET A 82 -3.16 -2.45 7.66
CA MET A 82 -1.87 -2.66 8.31
C MET A 82 -1.76 -1.86 9.60
N TRP A 83 -2.20 -0.60 9.62
CA TRP A 83 -2.26 0.18 10.86
C TRP A 83 -3.20 -0.45 11.89
N ALA A 84 -4.40 -0.88 11.47
CA ALA A 84 -5.37 -1.52 12.35
C ALA A 84 -4.83 -2.83 12.97
N LEU A 85 -4.05 -3.62 12.22
CA LEU A 85 -3.39 -4.82 12.77
C LEU A 85 -2.37 -4.46 13.84
N LEU A 86 -1.55 -3.42 13.63
CA LEU A 86 -0.60 -2.97 14.64
C LEU A 86 -1.31 -2.48 15.92
N GLU A 87 -2.47 -1.82 15.78
CA GLU A 87 -3.30 -1.42 16.92
C GLU A 87 -3.89 -2.63 17.65
N TYR A 88 -4.43 -3.60 16.90
CA TYR A 88 -5.00 -4.83 17.45
C TYR A 88 -3.98 -5.62 18.28
N HIS A 89 -2.75 -5.72 17.78
CA HIS A 89 -1.66 -6.41 18.48
C HIS A 89 -1.01 -5.57 19.58
N GLY A 90 -1.40 -4.30 19.76
CA GLY A 90 -0.85 -3.41 20.79
C GLY A 90 0.57 -2.93 20.50
N VAL A 91 1.02 -3.02 19.25
CA VAL A 91 2.33 -2.47 18.80
C VAL A 91 2.28 -0.94 18.75
N VAL A 92 1.13 -0.41 18.34
CA VAL A 92 0.83 1.03 18.30
C VAL A 92 -0.53 1.30 18.94
N GLY A 93 -0.82 2.56 19.23
CA GLY A 93 -2.11 2.97 19.75
C GLY A 93 -2.09 4.40 20.26
N ASN A 94 -3.24 4.94 20.65
CA ASN A 94 -3.36 6.33 21.09
C ASN A 94 -2.47 6.67 22.30
N ALA A 95 -2.25 5.70 23.19
CA ALA A 95 -1.39 5.85 24.37
C ALA A 95 0.07 5.41 24.15
N ILE A 96 0.39 4.84 22.98
CA ILE A 96 1.71 4.29 22.68
C ILE A 96 2.46 5.26 21.78
N LYS A 97 3.49 5.90 22.32
CA LYS A 97 4.39 6.76 21.55
C LYS A 97 5.31 5.90 20.69
N LEU A 98 5.35 6.17 19.39
CA LEU A 98 6.33 5.55 18.50
C LEU A 98 7.75 5.95 18.92
N ASP A 99 8.59 4.96 19.16
CA ASP A 99 10.00 5.10 19.50
C ASP A 99 10.87 5.34 18.24
N PRO A 100 11.50 6.52 18.08
CA PRO A 100 12.35 6.84 16.94
C PRO A 100 13.64 6.02 16.85
N ALA A 101 14.09 5.43 17.96
CA ALA A 101 15.32 4.64 17.97
C ALA A 101 15.10 3.20 17.44
N ARG A 102 13.84 2.76 17.28
CA ARG A 102 13.53 1.42 16.79
C ARG A 102 13.67 1.32 15.28
N ALA A 103 14.27 0.21 14.84
CA ALA A 103 14.33 -0.15 13.44
C ALA A 103 12.91 -0.13 12.82
N GLY A 104 12.76 0.42 11.62
CA GLY A 104 11.45 0.51 10.94
C GLY A 104 10.56 1.67 11.41
N PHE A 105 11.04 2.53 12.31
CA PHE A 105 10.27 3.69 12.81
C PHE A 105 9.76 4.59 11.67
N GLU A 106 10.62 4.91 10.70
CA GLU A 106 10.25 5.79 9.58
C GLU A 106 9.06 5.23 8.81
N ASP A 107 9.05 3.92 8.53
CA ASP A 107 7.99 3.26 7.78
C ASP A 107 6.67 3.22 8.57
N VAL A 108 6.72 2.96 9.88
CA VAL A 108 5.53 3.03 10.77
C VAL A 108 5.03 4.47 10.92
N SER A 109 5.92 5.46 10.97
CA SER A 109 5.57 6.88 11.04
C SER A 109 4.88 7.35 9.76
N ILE A 110 5.40 6.97 8.59
CA ILE A 110 4.76 7.19 7.29
C ILE A 110 3.41 6.48 7.24
N LEU A 111 3.33 5.21 7.64
CA LEU A 111 2.10 4.43 7.70
C LEU A 111 1.01 5.14 8.50
N ARG A 112 1.34 5.65 9.70
CA ARG A 112 0.42 6.40 10.56
C ARG A 112 -0.16 7.62 9.85
N ARG A 113 0.70 8.39 9.17
CA ARG A 113 0.33 9.62 8.47
C ARG A 113 -0.54 9.30 7.25
N LEU A 114 -0.17 8.31 6.46
CA LEU A 114 -0.97 7.85 5.33
C LEU A 114 -2.33 7.29 5.76
N ARG A 115 -2.39 6.50 6.84
CA ARG A 115 -3.66 6.03 7.41
C ARG A 115 -4.56 7.20 7.77
N LYS A 116 -4.03 8.26 8.38
CA LYS A 116 -4.80 9.48 8.70
C LYS A 116 -5.37 10.10 7.43
N VAL A 117 -4.56 10.25 6.38
CA VAL A 117 -5.03 10.79 5.10
C VAL A 117 -6.13 9.90 4.51
N PHE A 118 -5.85 8.61 4.32
CA PHE A 118 -6.76 7.69 3.61
C PHE A 118 -8.03 7.34 4.39
N ALA A 119 -8.02 7.44 5.71
CA ALA A 119 -9.24 7.27 6.52
C ALA A 119 -10.20 8.47 6.41
N HIS A 120 -9.73 9.63 5.94
CA HIS A 120 -10.48 10.89 5.96
C HIS A 120 -10.62 11.56 4.59
N THR A 121 -9.91 11.06 3.57
CA THR A 121 -9.94 11.58 2.21
C THR A 121 -9.93 10.44 1.19
N ASN A 122 -10.05 10.77 -0.10
CA ASN A 122 -9.85 9.81 -1.19
C ASN A 122 -8.36 9.55 -1.50
N GLY A 123 -7.44 10.04 -0.65
CA GLY A 123 -5.98 9.92 -0.76
C GLY A 123 -5.34 10.73 -1.88
N ARG A 124 -6.03 11.76 -2.35
CA ARG A 124 -5.39 12.81 -3.14
C ARG A 124 -4.35 13.54 -2.30
N TYR A 125 -3.26 13.90 -2.96
CA TYR A 125 -2.23 14.74 -2.40
C TYR A 125 -2.66 16.20 -2.50
N ASN A 126 -2.61 16.94 -1.39
CA ASN A 126 -2.90 18.37 -1.39
C ASN A 126 -1.60 19.20 -1.30
N PRO A 127 -1.13 19.84 -2.40
CA PRO A 127 0.09 20.64 -2.37
C PRO A 127 -0.03 21.93 -1.54
N SER A 128 -1.25 22.33 -1.15
CA SER A 128 -1.47 23.47 -0.25
C SER A 128 -1.49 23.07 1.23
N ASP A 129 -1.54 21.78 1.55
CA ASP A 129 -1.43 21.28 2.92
C ASP A 129 0.02 20.92 3.23
N LYS A 130 0.60 21.60 4.24
CA LYS A 130 1.99 21.40 4.64
C LYS A 130 2.26 20.00 5.18
N ASP A 131 1.27 19.36 5.82
CA ASP A 131 1.42 18.01 6.36
C ASP A 131 1.51 16.99 5.23
N ASP A 132 0.72 17.18 4.18
CA ASP A 132 0.74 16.36 2.97
C ASP A 132 2.05 16.53 2.20
N VAL A 133 2.47 17.78 1.96
CA VAL A 133 3.76 18.09 1.30
C VAL A 133 4.91 17.42 2.03
N THR A 134 4.96 17.60 3.35
CA THR A 134 6.01 16.98 4.17
C THR A 134 5.96 15.46 4.09
N LEU A 135 4.75 14.86 4.10
CA LEU A 135 4.60 13.40 4.04
C LEU A 135 5.09 12.87 2.70
N PHE A 136 4.69 13.55 1.63
CA PHE A 136 5.06 13.21 0.27
C PHE A 136 6.57 13.27 0.07
N ASP A 137 7.22 14.35 0.48
CA ASP A 137 8.68 14.50 0.38
C ASP A 137 9.40 13.43 1.22
N THR A 138 8.91 13.15 2.43
CA THR A 138 9.44 12.06 3.28
C THR A 138 9.37 10.72 2.55
N MET A 139 8.26 10.44 1.86
CA MET A 139 8.11 9.20 1.08
C MET A 139 9.06 9.15 -0.11
N VAL A 140 9.21 10.26 -0.84
CA VAL A 140 10.12 10.35 -2.01
C VAL A 140 11.55 10.03 -1.57
N GLU A 141 11.99 10.61 -0.47
CA GLU A 141 13.32 10.37 0.10
C GLU A 141 13.46 8.93 0.61
N ARG A 142 12.52 8.47 1.44
CA ARG A 142 12.56 7.14 2.07
C ARG A 142 12.59 6.01 1.06
N TYR A 143 11.74 6.08 0.04
CA TYR A 143 11.52 4.99 -0.92
C TYR A 143 12.30 5.18 -2.23
N ARG A 144 13.01 6.30 -2.40
CA ARG A 144 13.82 6.62 -3.60
C ARG A 144 13.02 6.44 -4.90
N MET A 145 11.79 6.97 -4.91
CA MET A 145 10.86 6.78 -6.01
C MET A 145 11.39 7.41 -7.31
N GLY A 146 11.38 6.65 -8.41
CA GLY A 146 11.89 7.12 -9.70
C GLY A 146 10.92 8.04 -10.44
N ILE A 147 9.63 7.73 -10.40
CA ILE A 147 8.56 8.53 -11.02
C ILE A 147 7.52 8.86 -9.95
N VAL A 148 7.15 10.13 -9.90
CA VAL A 148 6.34 10.69 -8.83
C VAL A 148 5.05 11.28 -9.41
N ASP A 149 3.92 10.68 -9.08
CA ASP A 149 2.57 11.23 -9.31
C ASP A 149 2.31 12.34 -8.28
N ARG A 150 1.93 13.54 -8.72
CA ARG A 150 1.63 14.70 -7.86
C ARG A 150 0.14 14.93 -7.65
N GLU A 151 -0.72 14.05 -8.14
CA GLU A 151 -2.17 14.13 -7.89
C GLU A 151 -2.59 13.31 -6.65
N ARG A 152 -1.81 12.29 -6.30
CA ARG A 152 -2.08 11.36 -5.19
C ARG A 152 -0.79 10.88 -4.53
N PHE A 153 -0.91 10.31 -3.33
CA PHE A 153 0.23 9.66 -2.70
C PHE A 153 0.66 8.44 -3.50
N ASN A 154 1.96 8.33 -3.76
CA ASN A 154 2.56 7.24 -4.53
C ASN A 154 2.53 5.94 -3.69
N LEU A 155 1.84 4.91 -4.17
CA LEU A 155 1.65 3.61 -3.50
C LEU A 155 2.02 2.44 -4.42
N GLN A 156 3.04 2.61 -5.26
CA GLN A 156 3.57 1.58 -6.14
C GLN A 156 4.00 0.38 -5.29
N ILE A 157 3.60 -0.83 -5.69
CA ILE A 157 3.81 -2.03 -4.88
C ILE A 157 5.30 -2.27 -4.59
N ASP A 158 6.14 -2.23 -5.63
CA ASP A 158 7.55 -2.61 -5.51
C ASP A 158 8.41 -1.51 -4.87
N GLU A 159 8.07 -0.25 -5.12
CA GLU A 159 8.86 0.90 -4.63
C GLU A 159 8.43 1.35 -3.23
N VAL A 160 7.15 1.23 -2.87
CA VAL A 160 6.61 1.81 -1.64
C VAL A 160 6.01 0.75 -0.72
N LEU A 161 4.97 0.03 -1.15
CA LEU A 161 4.19 -0.81 -0.23
C LEU A 161 4.99 -2.00 0.31
N LYS A 162 5.74 -2.68 -0.56
CA LYS A 162 6.58 -3.81 -0.15
C LYS A 162 7.71 -3.38 0.80
N PRO A 163 8.50 -2.33 0.50
CA PRO A 163 9.46 -1.80 1.47
C PRO A 163 8.82 -1.34 2.79
N MET A 164 7.67 -0.67 2.74
CA MET A 164 6.93 -0.24 3.93
C MET A 164 6.55 -1.43 4.82
N ILE A 165 6.03 -2.52 4.24
CA ILE A 165 5.69 -3.74 4.99
C ILE A 165 6.93 -4.31 5.69
N GLU A 166 8.07 -4.38 5.01
CA GLU A 166 9.30 -4.89 5.61
C GLU A 166 9.81 -3.99 6.74
N GLY A 167 9.71 -2.67 6.59
CA GLY A 167 9.97 -1.70 7.65
C GLY A 167 9.04 -1.86 8.85
N VAL A 168 7.74 -2.02 8.61
CA VAL A 168 6.74 -2.28 9.67
C VAL A 168 7.06 -3.57 10.42
N LYS A 169 7.39 -4.67 9.72
CA LYS A 169 7.83 -5.92 10.35
C LYS A 169 9.10 -5.73 11.18
N ALA A 170 10.07 -4.94 10.68
CA ALA A 170 11.27 -4.62 11.45
C ALA A 170 10.93 -3.91 12.77
N TYR A 171 9.96 -3.00 12.75
CA TYR A 171 9.47 -2.31 13.95
C TYR A 171 8.79 -3.24 14.95
N VAL A 172 7.94 -4.15 14.46
CA VAL A 172 7.30 -5.17 15.30
C VAL A 172 8.36 -6.04 15.98
N ARG A 173 9.37 -6.52 15.23
CA ARG A 173 10.48 -7.31 15.78
C ARG A 173 11.28 -6.54 16.84
N ALA A 174 11.54 -5.26 16.60
CA ALA A 174 12.29 -4.39 17.52
C ALA A 174 11.50 -4.00 18.78
N SER A 175 10.18 -4.21 18.82
CA SER A 175 9.35 -3.93 20.00
C SER A 175 9.50 -4.96 21.13
N CYS A 176 10.43 -5.92 20.97
CA CYS A 176 10.85 -6.90 21.98
C CYS A 176 12.10 -6.49 22.80
N ALA A 177 12.79 -5.40 22.45
CA ALA A 177 14.03 -4.99 23.12
C ALA A 177 13.77 -4.08 24.32
#